data_AF-A0A7K0EDQ9-F1
#
_entry.id   AF-A0A7K0EDQ9-F1
#
_cell.length_a   1.000
_cell.length_b   1.000
_cell.length_c   1.000
_cell.angle_alpha   90.00
_cell.angle_beta   90.00
_cell.angle_gamma   90.00
#
_symmetry.space_group_name_H-M   'P 1'
#
loop_
_entity.id
_entity.type
_entity.pdbx_description
1 polymer ?
#
loop_
_entity_poly.entity_id
_entity_poly.type
_entity_poly.pdbx_seq_one_letter_code
_entity_poly.pdbx_strand_id
1 'polypeptide(L)'
;MNALEILCSLKRQENKRKFPHLVPTPYPHYNDRTAWDLSIAIVDFLNLRGHFTSRCSILRTPQNTPWIVGIRKVVMTDILLVAKTKPFYIAIDPCSKQESFHRSRKDGGMEILVTNFQQFFDWYTERIERLSLAIAESTG
;
A
#
# COMPACT_ATOMS: atom_id res chain seq x y z
N MET A 1 -12.95 -15.50 0.13
CA MET A 1 -12.60 -14.55 -0.96
C MET A 1 -11.21 -14.05 -0.65
N ASN A 2 -10.26 -14.24 -1.58
CA ASN A 2 -8.88 -13.79 -1.45
C ASN A 2 -8.83 -12.25 -1.53
N ALA A 3 -7.95 -11.60 -0.77
CA ALA A 3 -7.75 -10.14 -0.83
C ALA A 3 -7.57 -9.62 -2.27
N LEU A 4 -6.83 -10.34 -3.13
CA LEU A 4 -6.67 -9.95 -4.53
C LEU A 4 -7.99 -10.00 -5.31
N GLU A 5 -8.89 -10.94 -5.00
CA GLU A 5 -10.22 -11.01 -5.63
C GLU A 5 -11.09 -9.81 -5.22
N ILE A 6 -10.97 -9.38 -3.96
CA ILE A 6 -11.63 -8.17 -3.45
C ILE A 6 -11.14 -6.95 -4.23
N LEU A 7 -9.82 -6.81 -4.40
CA LEU A 7 -9.23 -5.73 -5.19
C LEU A 7 -9.70 -5.76 -6.65
N CYS A 8 -9.71 -6.93 -7.29
CA CYS A 8 -10.23 -7.09 -8.65
C CYS A 8 -11.70 -6.67 -8.76
N SER A 9 -12.53 -7.02 -7.78
CA SER A 9 -13.94 -6.62 -7.72
C SER A 9 -14.10 -5.10 -7.61
N LEU A 10 -13.36 -4.45 -6.71
CA LEU A 10 -13.36 -3.00 -6.54
C LEU A 10 -12.93 -2.28 -7.82
N LYS A 11 -11.82 -2.72 -8.42
CA LYS A 11 -11.32 -2.14 -9.66
C LYS A 11 -12.30 -2.33 -10.82
N ARG A 12 -12.99 -3.47 -10.88
CA ARG A 12 -14.04 -3.71 -11.88
C ARG A 12 -15.21 -2.74 -11.73
N GLN A 13 -15.64 -2.46 -10.50
CA GLN A 13 -16.67 -1.45 -10.23
C GLN A 13 -16.20 -0.06 -10.67
N GLU A 14 -14.96 0.31 -10.37
CA GLU A 14 -14.36 1.56 -10.82
C GLU A 14 -14.32 1.66 -12.35
N ASN A 15 -13.87 0.61 -13.04
CA ASN A 15 -13.78 0.58 -14.50
C ASN A 15 -15.17 0.69 -15.15
N LYS A 16 -16.18 0.01 -14.63
CA LYS A 16 -17.57 0.15 -15.09
C LYS A 16 -18.08 1.58 -14.97
N ARG A 17 -17.73 2.26 -13.87
CA ARG A 17 -18.10 3.66 -13.62
C ARG A 17 -17.38 4.62 -14.57
N LYS A 18 -16.07 4.41 -14.81
CA LYS A 18 -15.26 5.26 -15.70
C LYS A 18 -15.57 5.03 -17.18
N PHE A 19 -15.86 3.80 -17.56
CA PHE A 19 -16.03 3.38 -18.95
C PHE A 19 -17.33 2.58 -19.14
N PRO A 20 -18.51 3.20 -18.95
CA PRO A 20 -19.80 2.50 -18.99
C PRO A 20 -20.12 1.92 -20.37
N HIS A 21 -19.48 2.41 -21.44
CA HIS A 21 -19.68 1.97 -22.82
C HIS A 21 -18.83 0.75 -23.21
N LEU A 22 -17.83 0.37 -22.42
CA LEU A 22 -16.98 -0.80 -22.72
C LEU A 22 -17.64 -2.09 -22.23
N VAL A 23 -18.18 -2.86 -23.18
CA VAL A 23 -18.81 -4.17 -22.95
C VAL A 23 -18.12 -5.23 -23.83
N PRO A 24 -17.48 -6.27 -23.24
CA PRO A 24 -17.30 -6.49 -21.81
C PRO A 24 -16.24 -5.54 -21.21
N THR A 25 -16.47 -5.10 -19.97
CA THR A 25 -15.47 -4.32 -19.22
C THR A 25 -14.24 -5.18 -18.96
N PRO A 26 -13.01 -4.70 -19.25
CA PRO A 26 -11.80 -5.47 -19.05
C PRO A 26 -11.66 -5.93 -17.59
N TYR A 27 -11.31 -7.20 -17.41
CA TYR A 27 -11.12 -7.78 -16.09
C TYR A 27 -9.72 -7.39 -15.57
N PRO A 28 -9.62 -6.67 -14.45
CA PRO A 28 -8.34 -6.32 -13.87
C PRO A 28 -7.65 -7.59 -13.35
N HIS A 29 -6.36 -7.72 -13.63
CA HIS A 29 -5.55 -8.84 -13.15
C HIS A 29 -4.45 -8.29 -12.25
N TYR A 30 -4.52 -8.59 -10.96
CA TYR A 30 -3.48 -8.25 -9.99
C TYR A 30 -2.68 -9.49 -9.60
N ASN A 31 -1.44 -9.24 -9.21
CA ASN A 31 -0.50 -10.22 -8.72
C ASN A 31 0.29 -9.57 -7.58
N ASP A 32 0.91 -10.36 -6.72
CA ASP A 32 1.75 -9.90 -5.61
C ASP A 32 3.08 -10.65 -5.50
N ARG A 33 3.41 -11.48 -6.51
CA ARG A 33 4.68 -12.24 -6.53
C ARG A 33 5.93 -11.39 -6.64
N THR A 34 5.81 -10.17 -7.17
CA THR A 34 6.93 -9.25 -7.32
C THR A 34 6.68 -7.99 -6.51
N ALA A 35 7.76 -7.33 -6.05
CA ALA A 35 7.64 -6.11 -5.25
C ALA A 35 6.91 -5.01 -6.03
N TRP A 36 7.13 -4.99 -7.35
CA TRP A 36 6.45 -4.10 -8.28
C TRP A 36 4.94 -4.37 -8.32
N ASP A 37 4.52 -5.62 -8.58
CA ASP A 37 3.10 -5.96 -8.68
C ASP A 37 2.38 -5.73 -7.35
N LEU A 38 3.00 -6.14 -6.24
CA LEU A 38 2.49 -5.90 -4.88
C LEU A 38 2.33 -4.40 -4.61
N SER A 39 3.31 -3.57 -5.01
CA SER A 39 3.20 -2.12 -4.83
C SER A 39 2.04 -1.50 -5.61
N ILE A 40 1.79 -1.97 -6.84
CA ILE A 40 0.65 -1.53 -7.65
C ILE A 40 -0.65 -1.94 -6.97
N ALA A 41 -0.76 -3.19 -6.53
CA ALA A 41 -1.96 -3.71 -5.88
C ALA A 41 -2.31 -2.90 -4.62
N ILE A 42 -1.32 -2.61 -3.76
CA ILE A 42 -1.51 -1.83 -2.53
C ILE A 42 -1.95 -0.39 -2.84
N VAL A 43 -1.29 0.30 -3.78
CA VAL A 43 -1.63 1.68 -4.12
C VAL A 43 -3.03 1.77 -4.73
N ASP A 44 -3.36 0.89 -5.67
CA ASP A 44 -4.69 0.86 -6.28
C ASP A 44 -5.76 0.57 -5.23
N PHE A 45 -5.55 -0.40 -4.34
CA PHE A 45 -6.47 -0.70 -3.26
C PHE A 45 -6.72 0.53 -2.36
N LEU A 46 -5.66 1.19 -1.89
CA LEU A 46 -5.80 2.34 -1.01
C LEU A 46 -6.52 3.50 -1.69
N ASN A 47 -6.21 3.78 -2.96
CA ASN A 47 -6.88 4.81 -3.75
C ASN A 47 -8.37 4.47 -3.97
N LEU A 48 -8.70 3.20 -4.26
CA LEU A 48 -10.08 2.73 -4.38
C LEU A 48 -10.87 2.83 -3.07
N ARG A 49 -10.19 2.75 -1.93
CA ARG A 49 -10.77 2.97 -0.59
C ARG A 49 -10.85 4.45 -0.19
N GLY A 50 -10.46 5.37 -1.09
CA GLY A 50 -10.57 6.81 -0.88
C GLY A 50 -9.38 7.45 -0.17
N HIS A 51 -8.28 6.72 0.01
CA HIS A 51 -7.05 7.29 0.57
C HIS A 51 -6.21 7.95 -0.51
N PHE A 52 -5.47 9.00 -0.15
CA PHE A 52 -4.41 9.52 -1.01
C PHE A 52 -3.15 8.69 -0.81
N THR A 53 -2.76 7.96 -1.84
CA THR A 53 -1.58 7.08 -1.80
C THR A 53 -0.70 7.27 -3.02
N SER A 54 0.60 7.41 -2.79
CA SER A 54 1.61 7.44 -3.85
C SER A 54 2.73 6.45 -3.55
N ARG A 55 3.28 5.88 -4.62
CA ARG A 55 4.55 5.18 -4.55
C ARG A 55 5.67 6.20 -4.34
N CYS A 56 6.60 5.87 -3.46
CA CYS A 56 7.81 6.65 -3.27
C CYS A 56 8.87 6.09 -4.21
N SER A 57 9.05 6.72 -5.38
CA SER A 57 10.23 6.46 -6.20
C SER A 57 11.43 7.14 -5.54
N ILE A 58 12.06 6.48 -4.57
CA ILE A 58 13.39 6.91 -4.15
C ILE A 58 14.29 6.68 -5.36
N LEU A 59 14.77 7.79 -5.96
CA LEU A 59 15.93 7.79 -6.85
C LEU A 59 16.99 6.92 -6.19
N ARG A 60 17.21 5.71 -6.75
CA ARG A 60 18.38 4.93 -6.41
C ARG A 60 19.55 5.80 -6.83
N THR A 61 20.16 6.54 -5.91
CA THR A 61 21.52 7.02 -6.13
C THR A 61 22.33 5.76 -6.46
N PRO A 62 22.98 5.69 -7.64
CA PRO A 62 23.86 4.58 -7.93
C PRO A 62 24.80 4.41 -6.75
N GLN A 63 25.00 3.17 -6.28
CA GLN A 63 25.89 2.86 -5.15
C GLN A 63 27.36 3.29 -5.38
N ASN A 64 27.67 3.95 -6.50
CA ASN A 64 29.01 4.29 -6.98
C ASN A 64 29.18 5.74 -7.43
N THR A 65 28.36 6.69 -6.95
CA THR A 65 28.71 8.12 -7.10
C THR A 65 29.56 8.57 -5.90
N PRO A 66 30.87 8.86 -6.06
CA PRO A 66 31.78 9.18 -4.96
C PRO A 66 31.52 10.54 -4.28
N TRP A 67 30.44 11.25 -4.63
CA TRP A 67 30.18 12.62 -4.21
C TRP A 67 29.16 12.79 -3.07
N ILE A 68 28.60 11.70 -2.52
CA ILE A 68 27.63 11.79 -1.42
C ILE A 68 28.08 10.92 -0.25
N VAL A 69 29.03 11.44 0.50
CA VAL A 69 29.36 10.95 1.84
C VAL A 69 28.20 11.33 2.76
N GLY A 70 27.41 10.35 3.22
CA GLY A 70 26.66 10.54 4.47
C GLY A 70 25.20 10.09 4.56
N ILE A 71 24.59 9.43 3.57
CA ILE A 71 23.22 8.92 3.76
C ILE A 71 23.25 7.51 4.35
N ARG A 72 23.30 7.44 5.68
CA ARG A 72 23.15 6.19 6.46
C ARG A 72 21.74 5.62 6.24
N LYS A 73 21.66 4.43 5.64
CA LYS A 73 20.52 3.50 5.62
C LYS A 73 19.16 4.22 5.49
N VAL A 74 18.86 4.70 4.28
CA VAL A 74 17.50 5.11 3.94
C VAL A 74 16.61 3.89 4.12
N VAL A 75 15.74 3.96 5.11
CA VAL A 75 14.62 3.04 5.27
C VAL A 75 13.79 3.16 3.99
N MET A 76 13.93 2.18 3.09
CA MET A 76 13.24 2.18 1.79
C MET A 76 11.75 2.01 2.05
N THR A 77 11.05 3.13 2.17
CA THR A 77 9.59 3.11 2.10
C THR A 77 9.19 3.12 0.63
N ASP A 78 8.42 2.12 0.22
CA ASP A 78 7.94 1.98 -1.15
C ASP A 78 6.62 2.73 -1.37
N ILE A 79 5.80 2.89 -0.33
CA ILE A 79 4.50 3.57 -0.40
C ILE A 79 4.29 4.47 0.82
N LEU A 80 3.85 5.70 0.56
CA LEU A 80 3.36 6.63 1.59
C LEU A 80 1.83 6.67 1.55
N LEU A 81 1.22 6.33 2.68
CA LEU A 81 -0.20 6.47 2.93
C LEU A 81 -0.41 7.57 3.98
N VAL A 82 -1.18 8.60 3.64
CA VAL A 82 -1.63 9.59 4.61
C VAL A 82 -3.07 9.28 4.96
N ALA A 83 -3.27 8.63 6.12
CA ALA A 83 -4.59 8.34 6.65
C ALA A 83 -4.84 9.19 7.90
N LYS A 84 -5.90 10.01 7.86
CA LYS A 84 -6.30 10.94 8.93
C LYS A 84 -5.20 11.97 9.25
N THR A 85 -4.45 11.76 10.33
CA THR A 85 -3.44 12.69 10.86
C THR A 85 -2.06 12.06 11.03
N LYS A 86 -1.89 10.78 10.65
CA LYS A 86 -0.61 10.06 10.80
C LYS A 86 -0.15 9.46 9.48
N PRO A 87 1.12 9.66 9.09
CA PRO A 87 1.67 8.99 7.93
C PRO A 87 1.97 7.51 8.24
N PHE A 88 1.58 6.65 7.31
CA PHE A 88 1.95 5.24 7.27
C PHE A 88 2.93 5.03 6.12
N TYR A 89 4.01 4.33 6.42
CA TYR A 89 5.10 4.03 5.51
C TYR A 89 5.09 2.53 5.26
N ILE A 90 4.85 2.10 4.02
CA ILE A 90 4.80 0.68 3.68
C ILE A 90 6.07 0.33 2.92
N ALA A 91 6.85 -0.58 3.48
CA ALA A 91 7.99 -1.23 2.85
C ALA A 91 7.55 -2.59 2.29
N ILE A 92 8.01 -2.92 1.10
CA ILE A 92 7.61 -4.11 0.36
C ILE A 92 8.81 -5.03 0.19
N ASP A 93 8.71 -6.24 0.72
CA ASP A 93 9.75 -7.27 0.56
C ASP A 93 9.14 -8.67 0.37
N PRO A 94 8.65 -8.99 -0.83
CA PRO A 94 8.01 -10.28 -1.12
C PRO A 94 8.99 -11.46 -1.12
N CYS A 95 10.30 -11.20 -1.13
CA CYS A 95 11.32 -12.24 -1.12
C CYS A 95 11.85 -12.55 0.29
N SER A 96 11.57 -11.68 1.27
CA SER A 96 11.99 -11.91 2.63
C SER A 96 11.26 -13.12 3.25
N LYS A 97 12.02 -13.89 4.04
CA LYS A 97 11.45 -14.86 5.00
C LYS A 97 11.08 -14.20 6.33
N GLN A 98 11.13 -12.87 6.41
CA GLN A 98 10.83 -12.14 7.63
C GLN A 98 9.31 -12.15 7.83
N GLU A 99 8.89 -12.39 9.05
CA GLU A 99 7.50 -12.15 9.44
C GLU A 99 7.21 -10.65 9.34
N SER A 100 5.97 -10.31 8.97
CA SER A 100 5.50 -8.94 8.90
C SER A 100 5.84 -8.19 10.20
N PHE A 101 6.49 -7.04 10.07
CA PHE A 101 6.93 -6.23 11.22
C PHE A 101 6.37 -4.82 11.14
N HIS A 102 6.12 -4.23 12.31
CA HIS A 102 5.69 -2.85 12.46
C HIS A 102 6.67 -2.07 13.32
N ARG A 103 7.05 -0.87 12.88
CA ARG A 103 7.95 0.01 13.62
C ARG A 103 7.36 1.41 13.76
N SER A 104 7.35 1.94 14.97
CA SER A 104 7.14 3.37 15.17
C SER A 104 8.39 4.13 14.69
N ARG A 105 8.17 5.16 13.87
CA ARG A 105 9.22 6.07 13.42
C ARG A 105 9.35 7.27 14.35
N LYS A 106 10.51 7.93 14.31
CA LYS A 106 10.80 9.13 15.10
C LYS A 106 9.90 10.31 14.75
N ASP A 107 9.37 10.35 13.53
CA ASP A 107 8.43 11.36 13.04
C ASP A 107 6.98 11.09 13.47
N GLY A 108 6.74 10.08 14.31
CA GLY A 108 5.40 9.67 14.76
C GLY A 108 4.62 8.86 13.73
N GLY A 109 5.19 8.57 12.56
CA GLY A 109 4.62 7.66 11.59
C GLY A 109 4.80 6.20 11.95
N MET A 110 4.08 5.32 11.26
CA MET A 110 4.20 3.87 11.41
C MET A 110 4.76 3.26 10.13
N GLU A 111 5.82 2.48 10.26
CA GLU A 111 6.37 1.68 9.19
C GLU A 111 5.85 0.24 9.27
N ILE A 112 5.45 -0.33 8.12
CA ILE A 112 5.02 -1.72 8.01
C ILE A 112 5.79 -2.42 6.90
N LEU A 113 6.25 -3.63 7.16
CA LEU A 113 6.83 -4.52 6.14
C LEU A 113 5.76 -5.52 5.69
N VAL A 114 5.51 -5.58 4.38
CA VAL A 114 4.54 -6.51 3.78
C VAL A 114 5.20 -7.37 2.72
N THR A 115 4.89 -8.67 2.72
CA THR A 115 5.49 -9.63 1.76
C THR A 115 4.49 -10.12 0.72
N ASN A 116 3.19 -9.94 0.96
CA ASN A 116 2.12 -10.26 0.01
C ASN A 116 0.89 -9.36 0.25
N PHE A 117 -0.06 -9.40 -0.67
CA PHE A 117 -1.22 -8.51 -0.62
C PHE A 117 -2.21 -8.90 0.48
N GLN A 118 -2.33 -10.19 0.80
CA GLN A 118 -3.22 -10.67 1.87
C GLN A 118 -2.78 -10.11 3.22
N GLN A 119 -1.48 -10.16 3.55
CA GLN A 119 -0.95 -9.60 4.79
C GLN A 119 -1.22 -8.10 4.91
N PHE A 120 -1.00 -7.34 3.83
CA PHE A 120 -1.32 -5.92 3.80
C PHE A 120 -2.82 -5.69 4.06
N PHE A 121 -3.68 -6.46 3.39
CA PHE A 121 -5.13 -6.34 3.49
C PHE A 121 -5.64 -6.63 4.91
N ASP A 122 -5.13 -7.68 5.54
CA ASP A 122 -5.48 -8.04 6.92
C ASP A 122 -5.09 -6.92 7.88
N TRP A 123 -3.85 -6.43 7.78
CA TRP A 123 -3.38 -5.28 8.58
C TRP A 123 -4.25 -4.03 8.37
N TYR A 124 -4.57 -3.70 7.12
CA TYR A 124 -5.38 -2.53 6.79
C TYR A 124 -6.78 -2.64 7.40
N THR A 125 -7.41 -3.81 7.29
CA THR A 125 -8.76 -4.05 7.81
C THR A 125 -8.77 -3.95 9.34
N GLU A 126 -7.79 -4.56 10.01
CA GLU A 126 -7.69 -4.54 11.46
C GLU A 126 -7.34 -3.17 12.04
N ARG A 127 -6.48 -2.41 11.36
CA ARG A 127 -5.91 -1.17 11.91
C ARG A 127 -6.55 0.09 11.36
N ILE A 128 -6.90 0.13 10.09
CA ILE A 128 -7.41 1.34 9.45
C ILE A 128 -8.94 1.33 9.39
N GLU A 129 -9.54 0.22 8.95
CA GLU A 129 -10.99 0.12 8.79
C GLU A 129 -11.71 0.06 10.14
N ARG A 130 -11.27 -0.81 11.07
CA ARG A 130 -11.84 -0.85 12.44
C ARG A 130 -11.72 0.48 13.17
N LEU A 131 -10.58 1.18 13.07
CA LEU A 131 -10.42 2.51 13.66
C LEU A 131 -11.31 3.57 13.01
N SER A 132 -11.76 3.36 11.78
CA SER A 132 -12.68 4.29 11.12
C SER A 132 -14.12 4.06 11.58
N LEU A 133 -14.52 2.80 11.78
CA LEU A 133 -15.83 2.43 12.34
C LEU A 133 -16.00 2.92 13.78
N ALA A 134 -15.02 2.68 14.66
CA ALA A 134 -15.10 3.08 16.07
C ALA A 134 -15.24 4.61 16.25
N ILE A 135 -14.66 5.41 15.35
CA ILE A 135 -14.81 6.87 15.41
C ILE A 135 -16.21 7.29 14.94
N ALA A 136 -16.72 6.68 13.87
CA ALA A 136 -18.08 6.94 13.39
C ALA A 136 -19.13 6.65 14.47
N GLU A 137 -18.94 5.57 15.25
CA GLU A 137 -19.82 5.23 16.38
C GLU A 137 -19.69 6.21 17.56
N SER A 138 -18.53 6.83 17.77
CA SER A 138 -18.32 7.82 18.85
C SER A 138 -18.84 9.23 18.53
N THR A 139 -19.19 9.48 17.26
CA THR A 139 -19.61 10.80 16.76
C THR A 139 -21.07 10.87 16.34
N GLY A 140 -21.80 9.75 16.38
CA GLY A 140 -23.25 9.66 16.21
C GLY A 140 -23.96 9.47 17.54
#